data_AF-A0A1Z8STH2-F1
#
_entry.id   AF-A0A1Z8STH2-F1
#
_cell.length_a   1.000
_cell.length_b   1.000
_cell.length_c   1.000
_cell.angle_alpha   90.00
_cell.angle_beta   90.00
_cell.angle_gamma   90.00
#
_symmetry.space_group_name_H-M   'P 1'
#
loop_
_entity.id
_entity.type
_entity.pdbx_description
1 polymer ?
#
loop_
_entity_poly.entity_id
_entity_poly.type
_entity_poly.pdbx_seq_one_letter_code
_entity_poly.pdbx_strand_id
1 'polypeptide(L)'
;MRDSAKKIAEYKAKLFVVSTDDEKKAKEFAESLGNAYPILADPERKAAKLFGVDGFLGFAKRVTFIFDNSGKLVEVDRKVKLGSHGEDLLNKLKQLQISKRDE
;
A
#
# COMPACT_ATOMS: atom_id res chain seq x y z
N MET A 1 1.99 -9.63 -1.63
CA MET A 1 0.86 -8.66 -1.58
C MET A 1 -0.44 -9.26 -2.07
N ARG A 2 -0.54 -9.72 -3.33
CA ARG A 2 -1.77 -10.30 -3.90
C ARG A 2 -2.39 -11.38 -3.02
N ASP A 3 -1.61 -12.35 -2.58
CA ASP A 3 -2.13 -13.52 -1.85
C ASP A 3 -2.59 -13.17 -0.43
N SER A 4 -2.04 -12.10 0.16
CA SER A 4 -2.43 -11.59 1.49
C SER A 4 -3.53 -10.54 1.43
N ALA A 5 -3.87 -10.02 0.25
CA ALA A 5 -4.80 -8.90 0.09
C ALA A 5 -6.18 -9.19 0.69
N LYS A 6 -6.71 -10.40 0.46
CA LYS A 6 -7.98 -10.85 1.07
C LYS A 6 -7.93 -10.81 2.59
N LYS A 7 -6.85 -11.35 3.18
CA LYS A 7 -6.64 -11.36 4.63
C LYS A 7 -6.48 -9.96 5.20
N ILE A 8 -5.84 -9.05 4.46
CA ILE A 8 -5.71 -7.64 4.86
C ILE A 8 -7.07 -6.94 4.82
N ALA A 9 -7.90 -7.24 3.83
CA ALA A 9 -9.24 -6.67 3.67
C ALA A 9 -10.22 -7.08 4.80
N GLU A 10 -9.94 -8.17 5.53
CA GLU A 10 -10.67 -8.54 6.74
C GLU A 10 -10.48 -7.53 7.89
N TYR A 11 -9.43 -6.71 7.87
CA TYR A 11 -9.19 -5.72 8.92
C TYR A 11 -9.99 -4.44 8.66
N LYS A 12 -10.33 -3.69 9.72
CA LYS A 12 -10.90 -2.33 9.66
C LYS A 12 -9.83 -1.31 9.20
N ALA A 13 -9.19 -1.60 8.07
CA ALA A 13 -8.20 -0.78 7.39
C ALA A 13 -8.51 -0.72 5.89
N LYS A 14 -8.13 0.38 5.24
CA LYS A 14 -8.16 0.52 3.78
C LYS A 14 -6.74 0.44 3.24
N LEU A 15 -6.53 -0.41 2.24
CA LEU A 15 -5.25 -0.56 1.55
C LEU A 15 -5.31 0.16 0.20
N PHE A 16 -4.36 1.04 -0.03
CA PHE A 16 -4.11 1.67 -1.33
C PHE A 16 -2.67 1.45 -1.72
N VAL A 17 -2.42 1.10 -2.97
CA VAL A 17 -1.08 1.08 -3.55
C VAL A 17 -0.96 2.28 -4.47
N VAL A 18 0.17 2.98 -4.44
CA VAL A 18 0.42 4.14 -5.31
C VAL A 18 1.61 3.80 -6.19
N SER A 19 1.46 3.97 -7.51
CA SER A 19 2.54 3.81 -8.49
C SER A 19 2.80 5.13 -9.20
N THR A 20 4.06 5.38 -9.57
CA THR A 20 4.45 6.51 -10.44
C THR A 20 4.16 6.26 -11.93
N ASP A 21 3.60 5.10 -12.25
CA ASP A 21 3.09 4.79 -13.58
C ASP A 21 1.86 5.64 -13.95
N ASP A 22 1.58 5.71 -15.25
CA ASP A 22 0.33 6.29 -15.76
C ASP A 22 -0.90 5.43 -15.44
N GLU A 23 -2.08 6.03 -15.63
CA GLU A 23 -3.36 5.36 -15.34
C GLU A 23 -3.58 4.08 -16.12
N LYS A 24 -3.09 4.02 -17.37
CA LYS A 24 -3.27 2.84 -18.24
C LYS A 24 -2.49 1.66 -17.68
N LYS A 25 -1.21 1.86 -17.37
CA LYS A 25 -0.35 0.84 -16.77
C LYS A 25 -0.82 0.44 -15.38
N ALA A 26 -1.25 1.41 -14.55
CA ALA A 26 -1.80 1.12 -13.23
C ALA A 26 -3.06 0.23 -13.33
N LYS A 27 -3.92 0.49 -14.31
CA LYS A 27 -5.12 -0.32 -14.58
C LYS A 27 -4.75 -1.73 -15.05
N GLU A 28 -3.89 -1.86 -16.06
CA GLU A 28 -3.42 -3.16 -16.56
C GLU A 28 -2.77 -3.99 -15.44
N PHE A 29 -1.99 -3.33 -14.58
CA PHE A 29 -1.37 -3.99 -13.43
C PHE A 29 -2.40 -4.43 -12.38
N ALA A 30 -3.38 -3.59 -12.05
CA ALA A 30 -4.47 -3.96 -11.15
C ALA A 30 -5.26 -5.17 -11.67
N GLU A 31 -5.57 -5.19 -12.96
CA GLU A 31 -6.24 -6.31 -13.63
C GLU A 31 -5.40 -7.59 -13.60
N SER A 32 -4.08 -7.50 -13.84
CA SER A 32 -3.16 -8.65 -13.75
C SER A 32 -3.09 -9.28 -12.35
N LEU A 33 -3.43 -8.49 -11.33
CA LEU A 33 -3.51 -8.93 -9.94
C LEU A 33 -4.90 -9.41 -9.53
N GLY A 34 -5.86 -9.44 -10.47
CA GLY A 34 -7.25 -9.80 -10.20
C GLY A 34 -7.98 -8.75 -9.37
N ASN A 35 -7.61 -7.47 -9.48
CA ASN A 35 -8.20 -6.35 -8.73
C ASN A 35 -8.18 -6.56 -7.21
N ALA A 36 -7.13 -7.18 -6.69
CA ALA A 36 -7.00 -7.52 -5.27
C ALA A 36 -6.99 -6.29 -4.34
N TYR A 37 -6.59 -5.13 -4.84
CA TYR A 37 -6.58 -3.84 -4.14
C TYR A 37 -6.51 -2.68 -5.16
N PRO A 38 -6.98 -1.47 -4.78
CA PRO A 38 -6.90 -0.31 -5.64
C PRO A 38 -5.44 0.14 -5.83
N ILE A 39 -5.11 0.51 -7.07
CA ILE A 39 -3.83 1.10 -7.45
C ILE A 39 -4.09 2.52 -7.95
N LEU A 40 -3.49 3.49 -7.27
CA LEU A 40 -3.53 4.90 -7.59
C LEU A 40 -2.34 5.25 -8.49
N ALA A 41 -2.61 5.91 -9.61
CA ALA A 41 -1.57 6.44 -10.48
C ALA A 41 -1.10 7.82 -9.97
N ASP A 42 0.21 8.02 -9.89
CA ASP A 42 0.90 9.27 -9.54
C ASP A 42 1.91 9.64 -10.64
N PRO A 43 1.47 9.83 -11.90
CA PRO A 43 2.37 10.07 -13.03
C PRO A 43 3.18 11.36 -12.88
N GLU A 44 2.64 12.35 -12.17
CA GLU A 44 3.33 13.61 -11.86
C GLU A 44 4.26 13.52 -10.64
N ARG A 45 4.30 12.36 -9.97
CA ARG A 45 5.11 12.09 -8.77
C ARG A 45 4.81 13.05 -7.61
N LYS A 46 3.60 13.60 -7.55
CA LYS A 46 3.19 14.57 -6.52
C LYS A 46 3.13 13.90 -5.16
N ALA A 47 2.51 12.72 -5.07
CA ALA A 47 2.46 11.96 -3.83
C ALA A 47 3.86 11.44 -3.45
N ALA A 48 4.61 10.91 -4.41
CA ALA A 48 5.97 10.42 -4.15
C ALA A 48 6.88 11.50 -3.55
N LYS A 49 6.82 12.73 -4.06
CA LYS A 49 7.57 13.88 -3.52
C LYS A 49 7.07 14.29 -2.14
N LEU A 50 5.75 14.44 -1.97
CA LEU A 50 5.16 14.86 -0.69
C LEU A 50 5.50 13.91 0.46
N PHE A 51 5.53 12.60 0.18
CA PHE A 51 5.88 11.57 1.16
C PHE A 51 7.40 11.32 1.28
N GLY A 52 8.23 12.05 0.54
CA GLY A 52 9.69 11.91 0.59
C GLY A 52 10.20 10.55 0.10
N VAL A 53 9.45 9.91 -0.79
CA VAL A 53 9.76 8.59 -1.37
C VAL A 53 10.09 8.66 -2.86
N ASP A 54 10.19 9.86 -3.42
CA ASP A 54 10.64 10.07 -4.78
C ASP A 54 12.06 9.50 -4.97
N GLY A 55 12.19 8.47 -5.80
CA GLY A 55 13.41 7.70 -5.99
C GLY A 55 14.12 8.02 -7.30
N PHE A 56 15.03 7.14 -7.69
CA PHE A 56 15.85 7.32 -8.88
C PHE A 56 15.11 6.85 -10.14
N LEU A 57 15.43 7.44 -11.30
CA LEU A 57 14.84 7.11 -12.62
C LEU A 57 13.30 7.14 -12.67
N GLY A 58 12.66 7.95 -11.83
CA GLY A 58 11.20 8.12 -11.84
C GLY A 58 10.42 7.03 -11.08
N PHE A 59 11.11 6.14 -10.36
CA PHE A 59 10.46 5.17 -9.48
C PHE A 59 10.33 5.68 -8.06
N ALA A 60 9.20 5.44 -7.40
CA ALA A 60 9.07 5.63 -5.97
C ALA A 60 9.83 4.55 -5.18
N LYS A 61 10.41 4.93 -4.04
CA LYS A 61 10.95 4.00 -3.04
C LYS A 61 9.80 3.19 -2.47
N ARG A 62 10.01 1.88 -2.26
CA ARG A 62 9.04 1.00 -1.60
C ARG A 62 8.97 1.32 -0.11
N VAL A 63 7.89 1.96 0.30
CA VAL A 63 7.61 2.34 1.68
C VAL A 63 6.12 2.14 1.95
N THR A 64 5.78 1.67 3.15
CA THR A 64 4.40 1.64 3.63
C THR A 64 4.20 2.70 4.69
N PHE A 65 3.14 3.48 4.55
CA PHE A 65 2.67 4.42 5.56
C PHE A 65 1.36 3.90 6.13
N ILE A 66 1.23 3.92 7.46
CA ILE A 66 -0.02 3.55 8.14
C ILE A 66 -0.54 4.77 8.87
N PHE A 67 -1.78 5.12 8.57
CA PHE A 67 -2.49 6.24 9.17
C PHE A 67 -3.64 5.71 10.02
N ASP A 68 -3.92 6.39 11.13
CA ASP A 68 -5.15 6.16 11.88
C ASP A 68 -6.35 6.89 11.24
N ASN A 69 -7.54 6.70 11.80
CA ASN A 69 -8.78 7.31 11.30
C ASN A 69 -8.84 8.84 11.46
N SER A 70 -7.94 9.44 12.26
CA SER A 70 -7.79 10.89 12.37
C SER A 70 -6.88 11.49 11.30
N GLY A 71 -6.25 10.63 10.47
CA GLY A 71 -5.27 11.03 9.47
C GLY A 71 -3.86 11.20 10.03
N LYS A 72 -3.60 10.76 11.27
CA LYS A 72 -2.26 10.82 11.86
C LYS A 72 -1.42 9.63 11.39
N LEU A 73 -0.19 9.90 10.99
CA LEU A 73 0.79 8.86 10.66
C LEU A 73 1.21 8.13 11.95
N VAL A 74 0.93 6.82 12.03
CA VAL A 74 1.23 5.99 13.20
C VAL A 74 2.42 5.06 13.00
N GLU A 75 2.76 4.72 11.75
CA GLU A 75 3.86 3.82 11.44
C GLU A 75 4.40 4.06 10.02
N VAL A 76 5.72 3.91 9.84
CA VAL A 76 6.39 3.94 8.52
C VAL A 76 7.29 2.71 8.35
N ASP A 77 6.98 1.86 7.38
CA ASP A 77 7.85 0.76 6.98
C ASP A 77 8.71 1.13 5.77
N ARG A 78 10.01 1.37 5.99
CA ARG A 78 10.99 1.62 4.92
C ARG A 78 11.74 0.37 4.48
N LYS A 79 11.51 -0.78 5.11
CA LYS A 79 12.27 -2.03 4.88
C LYS A 79 11.41 -3.08 4.18
N VAL A 80 10.55 -2.62 3.26
CA VAL A 80 9.62 -3.47 2.51
C VAL A 80 10.36 -4.53 1.69
N LYS A 81 10.07 -5.80 1.96
CA LYS A 81 10.59 -6.96 1.21
C LYS A 81 9.46 -7.56 0.36
N LEU A 82 9.64 -7.60 -0.97
CA LEU A 82 8.60 -8.04 -1.90
C LEU A 82 8.01 -9.42 -1.58
N GLY A 83 8.86 -10.37 -1.16
CA GLY A 83 8.45 -11.74 -0.85
C GLY A 83 7.57 -11.86 0.40
N SER A 84 7.85 -11.07 1.45
CA SER A 84 7.13 -11.15 2.73
C SER A 84 6.12 -10.02 2.95
N HIS A 85 6.06 -9.03 2.05
CA HIS A 85 5.38 -7.76 2.33
C HIS A 85 3.92 -7.91 2.82
N GLY A 86 3.18 -8.85 2.23
CA GLY A 86 1.78 -9.07 2.62
C GLY A 86 1.63 -9.64 4.05
N GLU A 87 2.55 -10.51 4.46
CA GLU A 87 2.59 -11.05 5.83
C GLU A 87 3.09 -10.00 6.81
N ASP A 88 4.10 -9.22 6.42
CA ASP A 88 4.62 -8.11 7.22
C ASP A 88 3.53 -7.08 7.55
N LEU A 89 2.66 -6.77 6.57
CA LEU A 89 1.49 -5.91 6.78
C LEU A 89 0.48 -6.53 7.74
N LEU A 90 0.16 -7.82 7.59
CA LEU A 90 -0.74 -8.51 8.52
C LEU A 90 -0.22 -8.47 9.95
N ASN A 91 1.09 -8.66 10.13
CA ASN A 91 1.74 -8.57 11.43
C ASN A 91 1.69 -7.16 12.01
N LYS A 92 1.92 -6.12 11.19
CA LYS A 92 1.76 -4.72 11.61
C LYS A 92 0.33 -4.39 12.03
N LEU A 93 -0.68 -4.83 11.27
CA LEU A 93 -2.09 -4.60 11.63
C LEU A 93 -2.44 -5.25 12.98
N LYS A 94 -1.92 -6.45 13.26
CA LYS A 94 -2.06 -7.11 14.57
C LYS A 94 -1.34 -6.35 15.69
N GLN A 95 -0.11 -5.90 15.46
CA GLN A 95 0.67 -5.12 16.44
C GLN A 95 -0.01 -3.80 16.79
N LEU A 96 -0.63 -3.16 15.81
CA LEU A 96 -1.44 -1.95 15.98
C LEU A 96 -2.85 -2.23 16.51
N GLN A 97 -3.16 -3.49 16.85
CA GLN A 97 -4.44 -3.93 17.40
C GLN A 97 -5.65 -3.51 16.55
N ILE A 98 -5.49 -3.46 15.22
CA ILE A 98 -6.58 -3.13 14.31
C ILE A 98 -7.59 -4.28 14.34
N SER A 99 -8.84 -3.96 14.68
CA SER A 99 -9.91 -4.95 14.72
C SER A 99 -10.23 -5.47 13.33
N LYS A 100 -10.72 -6.72 13.25
CA LYS A 100 -11.35 -7.22 12.04
C LYS A 100 -12.71 -6.55 11.81
N ARG A 101 -13.14 -6.50 10.55
CA ARG A 101 -14.50 -6.14 10.16
C ARG A 101 -15.42 -7.23 10.68
N ASP A 102 -16.53 -6.83 11.27
CA ASP A 102 -17.59 -7.74 11.66
C ASP A 102 -18.27 -8.25 10.36
N GLU A 103 -18.68 -9.53 10.33
CA GLU A 103 -19.36 -10.16 9.18
C GLU A 103 -20.71 -9.50 8.89
#